data_AF-A0A1B6L078-F1
#
_entry.id   AF-A0A1B6L078-F1
#
_cell.length_a   1.000
_cell.length_b   1.000
_cell.length_c   1.000
_cell.angle_alpha   90.00
_cell.angle_beta   90.00
_cell.angle_gamma   90.00
#
_symmetry.space_group_name_H-M   'P 1'
#
loop_
_entity.id
_entity.type
_entity.pdbx_description
1 polymer ?
#
loop_
_entity_poly.entity_id
_entity_poly.type
_entity_poly.pdbx_seq_one_letter_code
_entity_poly.pdbx_strand_id
1 'polypeptide(L)'
;DFDQRRFHVLENGSLLIDEVHLSDEGKYGCTAGNSGGLKRYEVSLIVRNMDGYRPDGTIEGLEGDGSMMTKTVSITLSAAAAYMVLVIGLMAWCRYRRRKRKQAYLEANPASPLTDLGKVEAGNSAEIKAKARNGD
;
A
#
# COMPACT_ATOMS: atom_id res chain seq x y z
N ASP A 1 26.87 -28.82 -16.43
CA ASP A 1 27.08 -29.88 -17.42
C ASP A 1 26.09 -29.63 -18.55
N PHE A 2 26.55 -29.48 -19.79
CA PHE A 2 25.70 -29.05 -20.91
C PHE A 2 25.19 -30.32 -21.63
N ASP A 3 23.93 -30.72 -21.42
CA ASP A 3 23.40 -31.98 -21.95
C ASP A 3 23.15 -31.87 -23.47
N GLN A 4 24.06 -32.41 -24.28
CA GLN A 4 23.98 -32.35 -25.74
C GLN A 4 22.75 -33.05 -26.35
N ARG A 5 21.97 -33.79 -25.54
CA ARG A 5 20.72 -34.43 -26.00
C ARG A 5 19.52 -33.49 -26.03
N ARG A 6 19.57 -32.39 -25.28
CA ARG A 6 18.47 -31.41 -25.19
C ARG A 6 18.84 -30.07 -25.82
N PHE A 7 20.13 -29.72 -25.80
CA PHE A 7 20.61 -28.45 -26.34
C PHE A 7 21.09 -28.65 -27.78
N HIS A 8 20.36 -28.06 -28.73
CA HIS A 8 20.64 -28.15 -30.15
C HIS A 8 20.94 -26.77 -30.75
N VAL A 9 22.11 -26.62 -31.39
CA VAL A 9 22.40 -25.44 -32.20
C VAL A 9 21.99 -25.73 -33.63
N LEU A 10 21.02 -24.97 -34.13
CA LEU A 10 20.51 -25.08 -35.50
C LEU A 10 21.52 -24.51 -36.50
N GLU A 11 21.40 -24.90 -37.77
CA GLU A 11 22.27 -24.41 -38.85
C GLU A 11 22.25 -22.88 -39.02
N ASN A 12 21.14 -22.24 -38.63
CA ASN A 12 20.99 -20.78 -38.64
C ASN A 12 21.64 -20.08 -37.43
N GLY A 13 22.29 -20.82 -36.53
CA GLY A 13 22.93 -20.31 -35.32
C GLY A 13 22.00 -20.09 -34.12
N SER A 14 20.73 -20.50 -34.22
CA SER A 14 19.78 -20.44 -33.09
C SER A 14 19.99 -21.60 -32.13
N LEU A 15 19.73 -21.38 -30.84
CA LEU A 15 19.74 -22.41 -29.81
C LEU A 15 18.31 -22.91 -29.56
N LEU A 16 18.09 -24.21 -29.75
CA LEU A 16 16.90 -24.95 -29.36
C LEU A 16 17.20 -25.74 -28.08
N ILE A 17 16.29 -25.70 -27.12
CA ILE A 17 16.39 -26.45 -25.86
C ILE A 17 15.12 -27.30 -25.74
N ASP A 18 15.26 -28.61 -25.89
CA ASP A 18 14.18 -29.57 -25.68
C ASP A 18 13.99 -29.85 -24.18
N GLU A 19 12.73 -29.96 -23.76
CA GLU A 19 12.34 -30.18 -22.36
C GLU A 19 13.05 -29.22 -21.39
N VAL A 20 12.62 -27.96 -21.37
CA VAL A 20 13.21 -26.93 -20.50
C VAL A 20 12.93 -27.24 -19.03
N HIS A 21 14.00 -27.27 -18.23
CA HIS A 21 13.94 -27.45 -16.78
C HIS A 21 14.20 -26.13 -16.04
N LEU A 22 13.75 -26.03 -14.79
CA LEU A 22 14.02 -24.86 -13.93
C LEU A 22 15.53 -24.59 -13.77
N SER A 23 16.35 -25.63 -13.82
CA SER A 23 17.82 -25.51 -13.76
C SER A 23 18.44 -24.91 -15.02
N ASP A 24 17.69 -24.84 -16.13
CA ASP A 24 18.16 -24.25 -17.38
C ASP A 24 18.03 -22.71 -17.37
N GLU A 25 17.39 -22.12 -16.34
CA GLU A 25 17.32 -20.67 -16.13
C GLU A 25 18.73 -20.05 -16.01
N GLY A 26 18.98 -18.99 -16.78
CA GLY A 26 20.29 -18.36 -16.81
C GLY A 26 20.53 -17.43 -17.99
N LYS A 27 21.78 -16.99 -18.14
CA LYS A 27 22.20 -16.12 -19.25
C LYS A 27 22.79 -16.95 -20.39
N TYR A 28 22.27 -16.73 -21.58
CA TYR A 28 22.71 -17.36 -22.81
C TYR A 28 23.35 -16.32 -23.72
N GLY A 29 24.47 -16.67 -24.35
CA GLY A 29 25.23 -15.75 -25.19
C GLY A 29 25.47 -16.32 -26.58
N CYS A 30 25.22 -15.51 -27.61
CA CYS A 30 25.66 -15.81 -28.97
C CYS A 30 26.86 -14.93 -29.31
N THR A 31 27.94 -15.55 -29.80
CA THR A 31 29.14 -14.85 -30.26
C THR A 31 29.33 -15.12 -31.74
N ALA A 32 29.17 -14.08 -32.57
CA ALA A 32 29.39 -14.15 -34.01
C ALA A 32 30.70 -13.45 -34.37
N GLY A 33 31.45 -14.01 -35.33
CA GLY A 33 32.74 -13.47 -35.75
C GLY A 33 32.95 -13.51 -37.26
N ASN A 34 33.66 -12.51 -37.77
CA ASN A 34 34.18 -12.47 -39.14
C ASN A 34 35.62 -11.93 -39.14
N SER A 35 36.22 -11.71 -40.31
CA SER A 35 37.59 -11.19 -40.43
C SER A 35 37.82 -9.82 -39.79
N GLY A 36 36.75 -9.05 -39.54
CA GLY A 36 36.79 -7.73 -38.90
C GLY A 36 36.60 -7.76 -37.38
N GLY A 37 36.33 -8.91 -36.76
CA GLY A 37 36.22 -9.04 -35.31
C GLY A 37 35.06 -9.92 -34.83
N LEU A 38 34.81 -9.86 -33.52
CA LEU A 38 33.77 -10.63 -32.85
C LEU A 38 32.74 -9.71 -32.19
N LYS A 39 31.47 -10.11 -32.23
CA LYS A 39 30.36 -9.46 -31.53
C LYS A 39 29.61 -10.47 -30.69
N ARG A 40 29.33 -10.12 -29.44
CA ARG A 40 28.57 -10.95 -28.49
C ARG A 40 27.24 -10.30 -28.14
N TYR A 41 26.19 -11.11 -28.06
CA TYR A 41 24.87 -10.72 -27.57
C TYR A 41 24.42 -11.68 -26.48
N GLU A 42 23.90 -11.16 -25.38
CA GLU A 42 23.45 -11.96 -24.23
C GLU A 42 21.95 -11.78 -24.00
N VAL A 43 21.28 -12.87 -23.65
CA VAL A 43 19.85 -12.93 -23.31
C VAL A 43 19.66 -13.69 -22.01
N SER A 44 18.63 -13.31 -21.24
CA SER A 44 18.25 -14.03 -20.02
C SER A 44 17.07 -14.96 -20.31
N LEU A 45 17.25 -16.25 -20.08
CA LEU A 45 16.18 -17.25 -20.11
C LEU A 45 15.61 -17.37 -18.70
N ILE A 46 14.31 -17.12 -18.54
CA ILE A 46 13.58 -17.29 -17.28
C ILE A 46 12.62 -18.46 -17.47
N VAL A 47 12.67 -19.45 -16.57
CA VAL A 47 11.85 -20.66 -16.65
C VAL A 47 10.83 -20.62 -15.52
N ARG A 48 9.54 -20.63 -15.87
CA ARG A 48 8.46 -20.61 -14.88
C ARG A 48 7.79 -21.97 -14.83
N ASN A 49 7.61 -22.49 -13.62
CA ASN A 49 6.81 -23.70 -13.41
C ASN A 49 5.31 -23.38 -13.58
N MET A 50 4.56 -24.32 -14.17
CA MET A 50 3.13 -24.19 -14.44
C MET A 50 2.26 -24.17 -13.17
N ASP A 51 2.84 -24.48 -12.01
CA ASP A 51 2.17 -24.39 -10.70
C ASP A 51 1.65 -22.96 -10.37
N GLY A 52 2.01 -21.95 -11.17
CA GLY A 52 1.58 -20.55 -11.03
C GLY A 52 0.87 -19.93 -12.25
N TYR A 53 0.52 -20.67 -13.30
CA TYR A 53 -0.15 -20.08 -14.48
C TYR A 53 -1.65 -19.83 -14.20
N ARG A 54 -1.95 -18.71 -13.54
CA ARG A 54 -3.30 -18.11 -13.53
C ARG A 54 -3.42 -17.17 -14.74
N PRO A 55 -4.39 -17.37 -15.65
CA PRO A 55 -4.55 -16.55 -16.86
C PRO A 55 -5.28 -15.24 -16.52
N ASP A 56 -4.76 -14.47 -15.57
CA ASP A 56 -5.23 -13.11 -15.30
C ASP A 56 -4.15 -12.15 -15.79
N GLY A 57 -4.43 -11.50 -16.93
CA GLY A 57 -3.49 -10.74 -17.77
C GLY A 57 -2.94 -9.45 -17.16
N THR A 58 -2.58 -9.43 -15.88
CA THR A 58 -1.92 -8.28 -15.27
C THR A 58 -0.41 -8.37 -15.48
N ILE A 59 0.12 -7.55 -16.38
CA ILE A 59 1.56 -7.25 -16.45
C ILE A 59 1.94 -6.47 -15.19
N GLU A 60 2.21 -7.18 -14.09
CA GLU A 60 2.89 -6.62 -12.91
C GLU A 60 4.40 -6.87 -13.06
N GLY A 61 5.02 -6.03 -13.89
CA GLY A 61 6.44 -6.07 -14.23
C GLY A 61 7.26 -4.95 -13.58
N LEU A 62 6.72 -4.27 -12.57
CA LEU A 62 7.50 -3.46 -11.62
C LEU A 62 7.02 -3.84 -10.22
N GLU A 63 7.95 -4.20 -9.35
CA GLU A 63 7.77 -4.44 -7.91
C GLU A 63 7.45 -5.89 -7.46
N GLY A 64 8.53 -6.65 -7.33
CA GLY A 64 8.87 -7.53 -6.18
C GLY A 64 7.78 -8.33 -5.47
N ASP A 65 7.83 -9.65 -5.66
CA ASP A 65 7.70 -10.74 -4.66
C ASP A 65 6.79 -10.57 -3.41
N GLY A 66 5.64 -9.88 -3.55
CA GLY A 66 4.65 -9.71 -2.47
C GLY A 66 3.21 -9.94 -2.91
N SER A 67 2.99 -10.46 -4.13
CA SER A 67 1.75 -10.25 -4.90
C SER A 67 0.46 -10.78 -4.26
N MET A 68 0.47 -11.79 -3.39
CA MET A 68 -0.78 -12.20 -2.69
C MET A 68 -1.06 -11.38 -1.42
N MET A 69 -0.04 -11.15 -0.57
CA MET A 69 -0.26 -10.46 0.71
C MET A 69 -0.36 -8.94 0.53
N THR A 70 0.37 -8.35 -0.41
CA THR A 70 0.32 -6.90 -0.68
C THR A 70 -1.00 -6.48 -1.31
N LYS A 71 -1.65 -7.34 -2.11
CA LYS A 71 -2.97 -7.09 -2.70
C LYS A 71 -4.07 -6.96 -1.63
N THR A 72 -4.10 -7.82 -0.62
CA THR A 72 -5.08 -7.71 0.48
C THR A 72 -4.78 -6.50 1.38
N VAL A 73 -3.50 -6.25 1.66
CA VAL A 73 -3.08 -5.13 2.50
C VAL A 73 -3.41 -3.77 1.86
N SER A 74 -3.21 -3.61 0.55
CA SER A 74 -3.51 -2.35 -0.14
C SER A 74 -5.02 -2.03 -0.17
N ILE A 75 -5.87 -3.04 -0.38
CA ILE A 75 -7.33 -2.89 -0.38
C ILE A 75 -7.82 -2.46 1.01
N THR A 76 -7.36 -3.13 2.07
CA THR A 76 -7.79 -2.83 3.45
C THR A 76 -7.33 -1.45 3.91
N LEU A 77 -6.10 -1.04 3.58
CA LEU A 77 -5.58 0.28 3.91
C LEU A 77 -6.37 1.40 3.22
N SER A 78 -6.74 1.19 1.95
CA SER A 78 -7.52 2.15 1.17
C SER A 78 -8.92 2.35 1.75
N ALA A 79 -9.61 1.25 2.11
CA ALA A 79 -10.92 1.31 2.74
C ALA A 79 -10.88 2.01 4.10
N ALA A 80 -9.87 1.74 4.92
CA ALA A 80 -9.67 2.38 6.22
C ALA A 80 -9.44 3.89 6.08
N ALA A 81 -8.58 4.32 5.14
CA ALA A 81 -8.32 5.73 4.88
C ALA A 81 -9.58 6.49 4.43
N ALA A 82 -10.36 5.90 3.51
CA ALA A 82 -11.62 6.48 3.05
C ALA A 82 -12.62 6.66 4.20
N TYR A 83 -12.73 5.67 5.09
CA TYR A 83 -13.59 5.75 6.27
C TYR A 83 -13.16 6.86 7.24
N MET A 84 -11.85 6.97 7.52
CA MET A 84 -11.33 8.02 8.40
C MET A 84 -11.62 9.43 7.85
N VAL A 85 -11.42 9.65 6.55
CA VAL A 85 -11.73 10.93 5.88
C VAL A 85 -13.23 11.25 5.97
N LEU A 86 -14.09 10.25 5.73
CA LEU A 86 -15.54 10.42 5.84
C LEU A 86 -15.95 10.82 7.26
N VAL A 87 -15.45 10.12 8.29
CA VAL A 87 -15.76 10.43 9.69
C VAL A 87 -15.24 11.80 10.08
N ILE A 88 -13.99 12.16 9.74
CA ILE A 88 -13.44 13.48 10.04
C ILE A 88 -14.24 14.57 9.33
N GLY A 89 -14.60 14.37 8.06
CA GLY A 89 -15.44 15.27 7.28
C GLY A 89 -16.82 15.47 7.92
N LEU A 90 -17.48 14.39 8.35
CA LEU A 90 -18.74 14.45 9.08
C LEU A 90 -18.61 15.14 10.43
N MET A 91 -17.53 14.89 11.19
CA MET A 91 -17.28 15.54 12.47
C MET A 91 -17.05 17.04 12.31
N ALA A 92 -16.27 17.46 11.30
CA ALA A 92 -16.06 18.85 10.96
C ALA A 92 -17.35 19.52 10.47
N TRP A 93 -18.13 18.85 9.62
CA TRP A 93 -19.44 19.31 9.15
C TRP A 93 -20.42 19.49 10.31
N CYS A 94 -20.52 18.49 11.19
CA CYS A 94 -21.37 18.56 12.38
C CYS A 94 -20.93 19.70 13.30
N ARG A 95 -19.62 19.92 13.49
CA ARG A 95 -19.12 21.04 14.29
C ARG A 95 -19.35 22.39 13.63
N TYR A 96 -19.15 22.51 12.33
CA TYR A 96 -19.41 23.74 11.58
C TYR A 96 -20.89 24.11 11.62
N ARG A 97 -21.77 23.14 11.35
CA ARG A 97 -23.22 23.34 11.41
C ARG A 97 -23.69 23.64 12.83
N ARG A 98 -23.15 22.96 13.86
CA ARG A 98 -23.46 23.29 15.26
C ARG A 98 -22.96 24.69 15.63
N ARG A 99 -21.76 25.10 15.20
CA ARG A 99 -21.22 26.46 15.40
C ARG A 99 -22.10 27.51 14.70
N LYS A 100 -22.52 27.26 13.46
CA LYS A 100 -23.46 28.12 12.73
C LYS A 100 -24.83 28.22 13.41
N ARG A 101 -25.39 27.08 13.87
CA ARG A 101 -26.63 27.11 14.67
C ARG A 101 -26.42 27.91 15.95
N LYS A 102 -25.31 27.71 16.68
CA LYS A 102 -24.98 28.49 17.89
C LYS A 102 -24.85 29.99 17.59
N GLN A 103 -24.24 30.38 16.48
CA GLN A 103 -24.16 31.79 16.06
C GLN A 103 -25.53 32.37 15.73
N ALA A 104 -26.39 31.64 15.02
CA ALA A 104 -27.76 32.05 14.77
C ALA A 104 -28.62 32.11 16.06
N TYR A 105 -28.39 31.23 17.04
CA TYR A 105 -29.03 31.30 18.36
C TYR A 105 -28.55 32.52 19.18
N LEU A 106 -27.28 32.91 19.04
CA LEU A 106 -26.71 34.09 19.71
C LEU A 106 -27.16 35.40 19.06
N GLU A 107 -27.31 35.42 17.73
CA GLU A 107 -27.80 36.57 16.96
C GLU A 107 -29.32 36.77 17.11
N ALA A 108 -30.09 35.68 17.23
CA ALA A 108 -31.54 35.74 17.47
C ALA A 108 -31.92 36.09 18.92
N ASN A 109 -30.96 36.11 19.87
CA ASN A 109 -31.24 36.46 21.27
C ASN A 109 -30.14 37.39 21.84
N PRO A 110 -30.19 38.71 21.55
CA PRO A 110 -29.17 39.69 21.95
C PRO A 110 -29.20 40.12 23.44
N ALA A 111 -30.05 39.50 24.28
CA ALA A 111 -30.03 39.72 25.74
C ALA A 111 -29.14 38.66 26.42
N SER A 112 -27.98 39.12 26.90
CA SER A 112 -26.91 38.35 27.54
C SER A 112 -27.36 37.65 28.86
N PRO A 113 -26.58 36.68 29.40
CA PRO A 113 -25.37 37.08 30.09
C PRO A 113 -24.15 36.17 29.88
N LEU A 114 -23.05 36.84 29.54
CA LEU A 114 -21.69 36.51 29.94
C LEU A 114 -21.61 36.46 31.49
N THR A 115 -22.18 35.43 32.14
CA THR A 115 -22.00 35.23 33.60
C THR A 115 -21.82 33.78 34.03
N ASP A 116 -22.06 32.79 33.17
CA ASP A 116 -22.03 31.38 33.62
C ASP A 116 -20.64 30.71 33.54
N LEU A 117 -19.65 31.36 32.92
CA LEU A 117 -18.25 30.88 32.94
C LEU A 117 -17.51 31.19 34.25
N GLY A 118 -18.05 32.05 35.12
CA GLY A 118 -17.40 32.41 36.39
C GLY A 118 -17.79 31.54 37.59
N LYS A 119 -18.86 30.73 37.49
CA LYS A 119 -19.42 30.02 38.65
C LYS A 119 -19.09 28.52 38.69
N VAL A 120 -18.81 27.91 37.54
CA VAL A 120 -18.44 26.49 37.45
C VAL A 120 -17.02 26.23 37.98
N GLU A 121 -16.12 27.21 37.88
CA GLU A 121 -14.73 27.06 38.33
C GLU A 121 -14.57 27.17 39.86
N ALA A 122 -15.45 27.92 40.54
CA ALA A 122 -15.40 28.08 42.00
C ALA A 122 -16.03 26.89 42.77
N GLY A 123 -17.01 26.19 42.17
CA GLY A 123 -17.68 25.05 42.80
C GLY A 123 -16.83 23.78 42.84
N ASN A 124 -16.13 23.48 41.73
CA ASN A 124 -15.32 22.26 41.64
C ASN A 124 -14.07 22.28 42.53
N SER A 125 -13.50 23.46 42.81
CA SER A 125 -12.31 23.58 43.65
C SER A 125 -12.61 23.37 45.15
N ALA A 126 -13.84 23.70 45.59
CA ALA A 126 -14.28 23.48 46.96
C ALA A 126 -14.64 22.01 47.24
N GLU A 127 -15.21 21.30 46.25
CA GLU A 127 -15.65 19.91 46.41
C GLU A 127 -14.48 18.91 46.44
N ILE A 128 -13.41 19.16 45.68
CA ILE A 128 -12.23 18.28 45.64
C ILE A 128 -11.42 18.34 46.96
N LYS A 129 -11.46 19.46 47.69
CA LYS A 129 -10.71 19.62 48.96
C LYS A 129 -11.39 18.95 50.17
N ALA A 130 -12.68 18.61 50.08
CA ALA A 130 -13.42 17.94 51.15
C ALA A 130 -13.25 16.41 51.13
N LYS A 131 -13.00 15.82 49.96
CA LYS A 131 -12.96 14.35 49.80
C LYS A 131 -11.61 13.72 50.14
N ALA A 132 -10.55 14.52 50.30
CA ALA A 132 -9.20 14.05 50.65
C ALA A 132 -8.93 14.00 52.17
N ARG A 133 -9.91 14.27 53.04
CA ARG A 133 -9.68 14.41 54.49
C ARG A 133 -10.46 13.44 55.39
N ASN A 134 -11.18 12.47 54.83
CA ASN A 134 -12.02 11.55 55.60
C ASN A 134 -11.86 10.10 55.13
N GLY A 135 -10.60 9.67 55.04
CA GLY A 135 -10.22 8.29 54.81
C GLY A 135 -9.15 7.89 55.81
N ASP A 136 -9.55 7.71 57.07
CA ASP A 136 -8.92 6.89 58.13
C ASP A 136 -10.02 6.51 59.13
#